data_AF-A0A315R4T2-F1
#
_entry.id   AF-A0A315R4T2-F1
#
_cell.length_a   1.000
_cell.length_b   1.000
_cell.length_c   1.000
_cell.angle_alpha   90.00
_cell.angle_beta   90.00
_cell.angle_gamma   90.00
#
_symmetry.space_group_name_H-M   'P 1'
#
loop_
_entity.id
_entity.type
_entity.pdbx_description
1 polymer ?
#
loop_
_entity_poly.entity_id
_entity_poly.type
_entity_poly.pdbx_seq_one_letter_code
_entity_poly.pdbx_strand_id
1 'polypeptide(L)' 'MIRVGKKAPDFTAKAYHKGEFKEVSLSDYDGSWRVVCFYPGDFTFV' A
#
# COMPACT_ATOMS: atom_id res chain seq x y z
N MET A 1 14.42 5.05 10.48
CA MET A 1 13.42 6.09 10.81
C MET A 1 12.73 6.52 9.52
N ILE A 2 11.41 6.45 9.45
CA ILE A 2 10.63 6.86 8.28
C ILE A 2 10.58 8.39 8.25
N ARG A 3 10.95 9.01 7.12
CA ARG A 3 11.06 10.47 6.96
C ARG A 3 10.68 10.90 5.55
N VAL A 4 10.05 12.07 5.44
CA VAL A 4 9.76 12.72 4.15
C VAL A 4 11.07 12.98 3.38
N GLY A 5 11.02 12.84 2.05
CA GLY A 5 12.17 13.04 1.16
C GLY A 5 13.20 11.90 1.17
N LYS A 6 12.99 10.85 1.97
CA LYS A 6 13.73 9.59 1.86
C LYS A 6 12.92 8.59 1.05
N LYS A 7 13.61 7.59 0.48
CA LYS A 7 12.95 6.48 -0.22
C LYS A 7 11.92 5.84 0.74
N ALA A 8 10.70 5.67 0.26
CA ALA A 8 9.67 4.96 1.01
C ALA A 8 10.16 3.53 1.30
N PRO A 9 9.97 3.02 2.54
CA PRO A 9 10.29 1.63 2.84
C PRO A 9 9.50 0.70 1.92
N ASP A 10 10.19 -0.29 1.34
CA ASP A 10 9.48 -1.33 0.60
C ASP A 10 8.68 -2.20 1.57
N PHE A 11 7.56 -2.70 1.10
CA PHE A 11 6.71 -3.64 1.84
C PHE A 11 5.96 -4.51 0.85
N THR A 12 5.67 -5.72 1.28
CA THR A 12 4.84 -6.67 0.55
C THR A 12 3.62 -7.01 1.39
N ALA A 13 2.44 -6.99 0.79
CA ALA A 13 1.19 -7.29 1.46
C ALA A 13 0.23 -8.05 0.54
N LYS A 14 -0.71 -8.78 1.14
CA LYS A 14 -1.85 -9.32 0.41
C LYS A 14 -2.85 -8.20 0.14
N ALA A 15 -3.34 -8.11 -1.09
CA ALA A 15 -4.34 -7.16 -1.51
C ALA A 15 -5.47 -7.85 -2.27
N TYR A 16 -6.65 -7.24 -2.22
CA TYR A 16 -7.79 -7.63 -3.06
C TYR A 16 -7.96 -6.59 -4.17
N HIS A 17 -7.96 -7.04 -5.43
CA HIS A 17 -8.07 -6.16 -6.59
C HIS A 17 -8.77 -6.87 -7.73
N LYS A 18 -9.80 -6.23 -8.31
CA LYS A 18 -10.57 -6.77 -9.45
C LYS A 18 -11.12 -8.19 -9.23
N GLY A 19 -11.58 -8.49 -8.01
CA GLY A 19 -12.18 -9.78 -7.70
C GLY A 19 -11.21 -10.83 -7.15
N GLU A 20 -9.91 -10.55 -7.14
CA GLU A 20 -8.88 -11.54 -6.86
C GLU A 20 -7.95 -11.14 -5.71
N PHE A 21 -7.47 -12.14 -4.98
CA PHE A 21 -6.38 -11.96 -4.02
C PHE A 21 -5.05 -12.06 -4.74
N LYS A 22 -4.19 -11.08 -4.48
CA LYS A 22 -2.83 -11.05 -5.01
C LYS A 22 -1.85 -10.57 -3.95
N GLU A 23 -0.58 -10.90 -4.15
CA GLU A 23 0.52 -10.29 -3.42
C GLU A 23 0.96 -9.02 -4.16
N VAL A 24 1.18 -7.93 -3.44
CA VAL A 24 1.65 -6.66 -3.98
C VAL A 24 2.84 -6.16 -3.19
N SER A 25 3.84 -5.65 -3.88
CA SER A 25 4.98 -4.94 -3.30
C SER A 25 4.98 -3.48 -3.74
N LEU A 26 5.51 -2.57 -2.92
CA LEU A 26 5.60 -1.16 -3.30
C LEU A 26 6.51 -0.95 -4.52
N SER A 27 7.50 -1.82 -4.68
CA SER A 27 8.43 -1.89 -5.81
C SER A 27 7.78 -2.35 -7.13
N ASP A 28 6.66 -3.07 -7.10
CA ASP A 28 5.92 -3.48 -8.32
C ASP A 28 5.43 -2.28 -9.15
N TYR A 29 5.34 -1.11 -8.52
CA TYR A 29 4.82 0.13 -9.10
C TYR A 29 5.94 1.14 -9.41
N ASP A 30 7.18 0.67 -9.53
CA ASP A 30 8.32 1.52 -9.89
C ASP A 30 8.13 2.28 -11.22
N GLY A 31 8.66 3.51 -11.28
CA GLY A 31 8.49 4.41 -12.44
C GLY A 31 7.17 5.20 -12.46
N SER A 32 6.23 4.94 -11.55
CA SER A 32 4.97 5.69 -11.44
C SER A 32 4.82 6.42 -10.11
N TRP A 33 4.00 7.48 -10.09
CA TRP A 33 3.54 8.10 -8.85
C TRP A 33 2.61 7.14 -8.10
N ARG A 34 2.77 7.10 -6.77
CA ARG A 34 2.05 6.20 -5.87
C ARG A 34 1.46 6.99 -4.71
N VAL A 35 0.27 6.60 -4.29
CA VAL A 35 -0.40 7.10 -3.08
C VAL A 35 -0.72 5.90 -2.21
N VAL A 36 -0.27 5.92 -0.95
CA VAL A 36 -0.61 4.92 0.06
C VAL A 36 -1.55 5.55 1.06
N CYS A 37 -2.74 5.00 1.22
CA CYS A 37 -3.76 5.47 2.15
C CYS A 37 -3.91 4.47 3.29
N PHE A 38 -3.72 4.93 4.52
CA PHE A 38 -4.02 4.16 5.72
C PHE A 38 -5.35 4.65 6.28
N TYR A 39 -6.23 3.72 6.64
CA TYR A 39 -7.51 4.03 7.27
C TYR A 39 -7.73 3.12 8.50
N PRO A 40 -8.59 3.51 9.46
CA PRO A 40 -8.67 2.83 10.77
C PRO A 40 -9.08 1.36 10.72
N GLY A 41 -10.01 1.00 9.83
CA GLY A 41 -10.49 -0.37 9.68
C GLY A 41 -11.80 -0.45 8.91
N ASP A 42 -12.07 -1.65 8.38
CA ASP A 42 -13.34 -1.98 7.72
C ASP A 42 -14.45 -2.21 8.75
N PHE A 43 -15.70 -1.95 8.34
CA PHE A 43 -16.92 -2.23 9.13
C PHE A 43 -16.88 -1.67 10.57
N THR A 44 -16.39 -0.45 10.72
CA THR A 44 -16.42 0.27 12.00
C THR A 44 -17.83 0.77 12.32
N PHE A 45 -18.10 1.04 13.59
CA PHE A 45 -19.36 1.65 14.02
C PHE A 45 -19.39 3.13 13.60
N VAL A 46 -20.54 3.58 13.09
CA VAL A 46 -20.82 5.00 12.77
C VAL A 46 -21.98 5.48 13.61
#